data_AF-A0A7C5C373-F1
#
_entry.id   AF-A0A7C5C373-F1
#
_cell.length_a   1.000
_cell.length_b   1.000
_cell.length_c   1.000
_cell.angle_alpha   90.00
_cell.angle_beta   90.00
_cell.angle_gamma   90.00
#
_symmetry.space_group_name_H-M   'P 1'
#
loop_
_entity.id
_entity.type
_entity.pdbx_description
1 polymer ?
#
loop_
_entity_poly.entity_id
_entity_poly.type
_entity_poly.pdbx_seq_one_letter_code
_entity_poly.pdbx_strand_id
1 'polypeptide(L)'
;MPSQILHFLFAEDLFHRLGPRIGFDFSRALGPAVSPMVALGSQGPDLFYHSQHTRPVAIEYGTLIHRRDFGLLATKLLSLALEAGGPEGQGIDASLGVIEHRERRLLSEGGLYALSFATHAFLDRATHPYIVNRAGWVSPARPETGRYARCHAFFERIIDVLMLRYLRGRGQDSWDQEALLARPCGAASGDLINLLKTALVAAYPKRAGSDQRLQQRIQNAFKDAEGFYRNTNPRKTSFNLRLRDECVYFRDHQDRSSVALV
;
A
#
# COMPACT_ATOMS: atom_id res chain seq x y z
N MET A 1 -7.32 -6.69 5.10
CA MET A 1 -6.35 -5.70 5.58
C MET A 1 -6.98 -4.30 5.64
N PRO A 2 -6.76 -3.50 6.71
CA PRO A 2 -7.11 -2.07 6.75
C PRO A 2 -6.89 -1.47 5.37
N SER A 3 -7.88 -0.75 4.81
CA SER A 3 -7.74 -0.47 3.39
C SER A 3 -6.68 0.61 3.13
N GLN A 4 -6.49 0.95 1.88
CA GLN A 4 -5.31 1.62 1.35
C GLN A 4 -4.88 2.90 2.11
N ILE A 5 -5.84 3.60 2.74
CA ILE A 5 -5.65 4.88 3.39
C ILE A 5 -4.95 4.72 4.74
N LEU A 6 -5.42 3.83 5.62
CA LEU A 6 -4.88 3.75 6.98
C LEU A 6 -3.41 3.29 7.00
N HIS A 7 -3.02 2.40 6.08
CA HIS A 7 -1.63 2.01 5.90
C HIS A 7 -0.73 3.21 5.59
N PHE A 8 -1.16 4.08 4.67
CA PHE A 8 -0.41 5.28 4.34
C PHE A 8 -0.37 6.27 5.51
N LEU A 9 -1.51 6.55 6.15
CA LEU A 9 -1.57 7.46 7.29
C LEU A 9 -0.67 7.00 8.44
N PHE A 10 -0.64 5.69 8.70
CA PHE A 10 0.23 5.10 9.71
C PHE A 10 1.71 5.28 9.35
N ALA A 11 2.10 5.00 8.10
CA ALA A 11 3.48 5.20 7.65
C ALA A 11 3.90 6.68 7.73
N GLU A 12 3.04 7.59 7.27
CA GLU A 12 3.26 9.04 7.33
C GLU A 12 3.44 9.54 8.77
N ASP A 13 2.56 9.14 9.69
CA ASP A 13 2.66 9.50 11.11
C ASP A 13 3.92 8.93 11.77
N LEU A 14 4.27 7.69 11.40
CA LEU A 14 5.47 7.04 11.92
C LEU A 14 6.73 7.78 11.49
N PHE A 15 6.83 8.18 10.21
CA PHE A 15 7.98 8.91 9.69
C PHE A 15 8.12 10.31 10.30
N HIS A 16 7.01 11.04 10.47
CA HIS A 16 7.04 12.32 11.18
C HIS A 16 7.54 12.18 12.62
N ARG A 17 7.18 11.11 13.31
CA ARG A 17 7.56 10.88 14.73
C ARG A 17 8.97 10.33 14.89
N LEU A 18 9.39 9.42 14.02
CA LEU A 18 10.69 8.76 14.11
C LEU A 18 11.81 9.59 13.49
N GLY A 19 11.53 10.35 12.44
CA GLY A 19 12.52 11.17 11.74
C GLY A 19 13.45 11.95 12.67
N PRO A 20 12.90 12.86 13.51
CA PRO A 20 13.71 13.64 14.44
C PRO A 20 14.52 12.79 15.43
N ARG A 21 13.99 11.61 15.82
CA ARG A 21 14.67 10.71 16.77
C ARG A 21 15.86 9.98 16.17
N ILE A 22 15.84 9.76 14.86
CA ILE A 22 16.92 9.09 14.13
C ILE A 22 17.78 10.09 13.34
N GLY A 23 17.59 11.39 13.55
CA GLY A 23 18.33 12.45 12.87
C GLY A 23 18.03 12.55 11.38
N PHE A 24 16.81 12.22 10.96
CA PHE A 24 16.38 12.22 9.57
C PHE A 24 15.14 13.10 9.36
N ASP A 25 15.20 14.04 8.43
CA ASP A 25 14.05 14.87 8.11
C ASP A 25 13.19 14.26 6.98
N PHE A 26 12.15 13.53 7.36
CA PHE A 26 11.19 12.98 6.42
C PHE A 26 10.27 14.04 5.80
N SER A 27 10.33 15.32 6.18
CA SER A 27 9.53 16.37 5.54
C SER A 27 9.78 16.44 4.03
N ARG A 28 11.04 16.21 3.62
CA ARG A 28 11.44 16.09 2.21
C ARG A 28 10.87 14.83 1.54
N ALA A 29 10.75 13.74 2.28
CA ALA A 29 10.17 12.47 1.81
C ALA A 29 8.64 12.49 1.73
N LEU A 30 7.99 13.40 2.44
CA LEU A 30 6.53 13.50 2.54
C LEU A 30 5.97 14.66 1.71
N GLY A 31 6.83 15.30 0.91
CA GLY A 31 6.41 16.28 -0.09
C GLY A 31 5.59 15.64 -1.23
N PRO A 32 4.88 16.46 -2.04
CA PRO A 32 3.97 15.98 -3.09
C PRO A 32 4.63 15.06 -4.13
N ALA A 33 5.94 15.17 -4.34
CA ALA A 33 6.70 14.38 -5.30
C ALA A 33 7.10 12.99 -4.78
N VAL A 34 7.10 12.77 -3.47
CA VAL A 34 7.77 11.62 -2.83
C VAL A 34 6.80 10.75 -2.00
N SER A 35 5.70 11.35 -1.54
CA SER A 35 4.54 10.69 -0.93
C SER A 35 4.03 9.42 -1.67
N PRO A 36 4.07 9.32 -3.02
CA PRO A 36 3.53 8.14 -3.69
C PRO A 36 4.31 6.83 -3.44
N MET A 37 5.62 6.87 -3.23
CA MET A 37 6.39 5.67 -2.86
C MET A 37 6.16 5.25 -1.42
N VAL A 38 5.91 6.22 -0.53
CA VAL A 38 5.50 5.94 0.84
C VAL A 38 4.14 5.27 0.85
N ALA A 39 3.17 5.83 0.11
CA ALA A 39 1.84 5.25 -0.04
C ALA A 39 1.91 3.84 -0.63
N LEU A 40 2.61 3.66 -1.74
CA LEU A 40 2.71 2.36 -2.41
C LEU A 40 3.42 1.32 -1.55
N GLY A 41 4.55 1.68 -0.92
CA GLY A 41 5.29 0.80 -0.03
C GLY A 41 4.46 0.38 1.17
N SER A 42 3.70 1.30 1.79
CA SER A 42 2.86 1.00 2.96
C SER A 42 1.76 -0.04 2.71
N GLN A 43 1.36 -0.25 1.45
CA GLN A 43 0.44 -1.33 1.08
C GLN A 43 1.06 -2.72 1.27
N GLY A 44 2.39 -2.79 1.29
CA GLY A 44 3.12 -4.01 1.60
C GLY A 44 2.71 -5.20 0.71
N PRO A 45 2.54 -6.40 1.28
CA PRO A 45 2.12 -7.59 0.55
C PRO A 45 0.71 -7.54 -0.06
N ASP A 46 -0.13 -6.57 0.28
CA ASP A 46 -1.49 -6.48 -0.27
C ASP A 46 -1.53 -6.22 -1.76
N LEU A 47 -0.48 -5.58 -2.27
CA LEU A 47 -0.26 -5.41 -3.70
C LEU A 47 -0.45 -6.73 -4.47
N PHE A 48 0.03 -7.85 -3.91
CA PHE A 48 -0.06 -9.16 -4.55
C PHE A 48 -1.48 -9.73 -4.57
N TYR A 49 -2.37 -9.32 -3.66
CA TYR A 49 -3.77 -9.75 -3.66
C TYR A 49 -4.58 -9.15 -4.81
N HIS A 50 -4.09 -8.06 -5.42
CA HIS A 50 -4.72 -7.47 -6.61
C HIS A 50 -4.38 -8.23 -7.90
N SER A 51 -3.40 -9.13 -7.90
CA SER A 51 -2.99 -9.94 -9.06
C SER A 51 -4.00 -11.04 -9.41
N GLN A 52 -5.18 -10.65 -9.88
CA GLN A 52 -6.29 -11.57 -10.20
C GLN A 52 -6.67 -11.56 -11.68
N HIS A 53 -6.17 -10.61 -12.47
CA HIS A 53 -6.58 -10.41 -13.86
C HIS A 53 -5.53 -10.90 -14.86
N THR A 54 -4.24 -10.73 -14.53
CA THR A 54 -3.14 -11.08 -15.44
C THR A 54 -2.40 -12.34 -14.98
N ARG A 55 -2.20 -13.29 -15.91
CA ARG A 55 -1.42 -14.53 -15.67
C ARG A 55 0.05 -14.31 -16.02
N PRO A 56 1.01 -14.94 -15.30
CA PRO A 56 0.83 -15.70 -14.06
C PRO A 56 0.45 -14.80 -12.86
N VAL A 57 -0.43 -15.30 -11.98
CA VAL A 57 -0.90 -14.57 -10.79
C VAL A 57 0.13 -14.58 -9.66
N ALA A 58 0.05 -13.59 -8.76
CA ALA A 58 0.97 -13.45 -7.63
C ALA A 58 0.32 -13.59 -6.24
N ILE A 59 -0.97 -13.90 -6.16
CA ILE A 59 -1.76 -14.01 -4.90
C ILE A 59 -1.09 -14.90 -3.84
N GLU A 60 -0.43 -15.97 -4.27
CA GLU A 60 0.28 -16.88 -3.37
C GLU A 60 1.41 -16.19 -2.60
N TYR A 61 2.09 -15.20 -3.20
CA TYR A 61 3.14 -14.42 -2.55
C TYR A 61 2.54 -13.48 -1.51
N GLY A 62 1.40 -12.84 -1.80
CA GLY A 62 0.65 -12.07 -0.79
C GLY A 62 0.35 -12.93 0.44
N THR A 63 -0.16 -14.15 0.22
CA THR A 63 -0.45 -15.09 1.31
C THR A 63 0.79 -15.58 2.06
N LEU A 64 1.87 -15.87 1.32
CA LEU A 64 3.13 -16.33 1.91
C LEU A 64 3.72 -15.27 2.84
N ILE A 65 3.81 -14.02 2.38
CA ILE A 65 4.42 -12.91 3.09
C ILE A 65 3.65 -12.56 4.37
N HIS A 66 2.32 -12.56 4.32
CA HIS A 66 1.49 -12.32 5.51
C HIS A 66 1.67 -13.41 6.59
N ARG A 67 1.99 -14.64 6.19
CA ARG A 67 2.00 -15.80 7.10
C ARG A 67 3.38 -16.13 7.64
N ARG A 68 4.45 -15.84 6.90
CA ARG A 68 5.80 -16.31 7.20
C ARG A 68 6.81 -15.25 6.85
N ASP A 69 7.84 -15.14 7.67
CA ASP A 69 9.10 -14.42 7.37
C ASP A 69 8.96 -12.99 6.83
N PHE A 70 7.86 -12.29 7.12
CA PHE A 70 7.65 -10.89 6.76
C PHE A 70 8.85 -10.02 7.18
N GLY A 71 9.32 -10.19 8.42
CA GLY A 71 10.43 -9.40 8.96
C GLY A 71 11.74 -9.65 8.19
N LEU A 72 11.98 -10.89 7.75
CA LEU A 72 13.14 -11.23 6.92
C LEU A 72 13.03 -10.55 5.55
N LEU A 73 11.86 -10.63 4.90
CA LEU A 73 11.62 -9.94 3.63
C LEU A 73 11.83 -8.42 3.76
N ALA A 74 11.19 -7.78 4.75
CA ALA A 74 11.28 -6.34 4.95
C ALA A 74 12.73 -5.90 5.23
N THR A 75 13.46 -6.66 6.05
CA THR A 75 14.88 -6.39 6.34
C THR A 75 15.73 -6.53 5.09
N LYS A 76 15.54 -7.59 4.30
CA LYS A 76 16.28 -7.80 3.05
C LYS A 76 15.97 -6.73 2.01
N LEU A 77 14.70 -6.37 1.88
CA LEU A 77 14.26 -5.31 0.97
C LEU A 77 14.93 -3.97 1.31
N LEU A 78 14.95 -3.60 2.59
CA LEU A 78 15.59 -2.36 3.04
C LEU A 78 17.11 -2.40 2.89
N SER A 79 17.77 -3.52 3.24
CA SER A 79 19.23 -3.68 3.07
C SER A 79 19.62 -3.50 1.61
N LEU A 80 18.95 -4.21 0.71
CA LEU A 80 19.22 -4.14 -0.73
C LEU A 80 18.95 -2.73 -1.28
N ALA A 81 17.89 -2.04 -0.82
CA ALA A 81 17.61 -0.67 -1.24
C ALA A 81 18.72 0.31 -0.82
N LEU A 82 19.26 0.14 0.39
CA LEU A 82 20.36 0.95 0.92
C LEU A 82 21.72 0.64 0.25
N GLU A 83 21.89 -0.59 -0.25
CA GLU A 83 23.07 -1.04 -0.98
C GLU A 83 23.04 -0.62 -2.45
N ALA A 84 21.86 -0.69 -3.10
CA ALA A 84 21.67 -0.36 -4.51
C ALA A 84 21.98 1.11 -4.84
N GLY A 85 21.92 2.02 -3.86
CA GLY A 85 22.42 3.39 -4.00
C GLY A 85 23.95 3.52 -3.97
N GLY A 86 24.67 2.58 -4.60
CA GLY A 86 26.13 2.43 -4.59
C GLY A 86 26.94 3.72 -4.86
N PRO A 87 28.27 3.71 -4.64
CA PRO A 87 29.13 4.90 -4.80
C PRO A 87 29.27 5.43 -6.24
N GLU A 88 28.62 4.84 -7.24
CA GLU A 88 28.81 5.17 -8.67
C GLU A 88 27.57 5.79 -9.34
N GLY A 89 26.54 6.15 -8.57
CA GLY A 89 25.44 6.98 -9.07
C GLY A 89 25.92 8.42 -9.32
N GLN A 90 26.50 8.68 -10.50
CA GLN A 90 26.78 9.98 -11.12
C GLN A 90 26.97 11.16 -10.14
N GLY A 91 28.24 11.47 -9.82
CA GLY A 91 28.64 12.69 -9.11
C GLY A 91 28.68 12.55 -7.60
N ILE A 92 29.65 11.80 -7.07
CA ILE A 92 30.07 11.99 -5.68
C ILE A 92 31.01 13.19 -5.66
N ASP A 93 30.48 14.33 -5.22
CA ASP A 93 31.31 15.36 -4.62
C ASP A 93 31.80 14.83 -3.27
N ALA A 94 33.11 14.63 -3.13
CA ALA A 94 33.75 14.17 -1.89
C ALA A 94 33.59 15.17 -0.73
N SER A 95 32.95 16.32 -0.96
CA SER A 95 32.58 17.31 0.05
C SER A 95 31.33 16.97 0.87
N LEU A 96 30.49 16.03 0.41
CA LEU A 96 29.24 15.67 1.09
C LEU A 96 29.49 14.64 2.20
N GLY A 97 29.00 14.91 3.40
CA GLY A 97 29.26 14.10 4.59
C GLY A 97 28.58 12.72 4.56
N VAL A 98 29.03 11.80 5.42
CA VAL A 98 28.48 10.43 5.55
C VAL A 98 26.96 10.41 5.80
N ILE A 99 26.44 11.40 6.50
CA ILE A 99 25.01 11.53 6.83
C ILE A 99 24.18 11.83 5.57
N GLU A 100 24.67 12.70 4.69
CA GLU A 100 23.96 13.11 3.47
C GLU A 100 23.87 11.96 2.45
N HIS A 101 24.88 11.09 2.42
CA HIS A 101 24.86 9.91 1.54
C HIS A 101 23.84 8.86 1.99
N ARG A 102 23.76 8.61 3.31
CA ARG A 102 22.74 7.71 3.88
C ARG A 102 21.34 8.28 3.68
N GLU A 103 21.19 9.60 3.82
CA GLU A 103 19.93 10.29 3.61
C GLU A 103 19.45 10.15 2.16
N ARG A 104 20.33 10.42 1.18
CA ARG A 104 20.03 10.27 -0.25
C ARG A 104 19.56 8.86 -0.60
N ARG A 105 20.20 7.82 -0.04
CA ARG A 105 19.83 6.42 -0.27
C ARG A 105 18.45 6.09 0.28
N LEU A 106 18.15 6.57 1.49
CA LEU A 106 16.83 6.40 2.11
C LEU A 106 15.73 7.14 1.32
N LEU A 107 16.05 8.30 0.74
CA LEU A 107 15.12 9.08 -0.09
C LEU A 107 14.97 8.56 -1.52
N SER A 108 15.70 7.50 -1.92
CA SER A 108 15.50 6.86 -3.22
C SER A 108 14.14 6.16 -3.32
N GLU A 109 13.68 5.89 -4.55
CA GLU A 109 12.44 5.13 -4.81
C GLU A 109 12.41 3.82 -4.01
N GLY A 110 13.47 3.01 -4.13
CA GLY A 110 13.60 1.74 -3.42
C GLY A 110 13.70 1.90 -1.91
N GLY A 111 14.42 2.92 -1.43
CA GLY A 111 14.59 3.20 0.00
C GLY A 111 13.26 3.52 0.69
N LEU A 112 12.49 4.45 0.11
CA LEU A 112 11.19 4.85 0.62
C LEU A 112 10.15 3.74 0.52
N TYR A 113 10.12 3.04 -0.61
CA TYR A 113 9.25 1.89 -0.78
C TYR A 113 9.55 0.83 0.29
N ALA A 114 10.82 0.45 0.47
CA ALA A 114 11.24 -0.59 1.41
C ALA A 114 10.97 -0.21 2.87
N LEU A 115 11.27 1.04 3.24
CA LEU A 115 11.01 1.53 4.58
C LEU A 115 9.51 1.55 4.89
N SER A 116 8.70 1.99 3.92
CA SER A 116 7.24 2.04 4.08
C SER A 116 6.62 0.64 4.06
N PHE A 117 7.18 -0.30 3.28
CA PHE A 117 6.80 -1.71 3.27
C PHE A 117 6.88 -2.32 4.66
N ALA A 118 7.91 -2.00 5.44
CA ALA A 118 8.07 -2.52 6.79
C ALA A 118 6.93 -2.09 7.74
N THR A 119 6.27 -0.95 7.49
CA THR A 119 5.19 -0.42 8.35
C THR A 119 3.93 -1.26 8.32
N HIS A 120 3.69 -1.96 7.19
CA HIS A 120 2.46 -2.69 6.92
C HIS A 120 2.13 -3.71 8.03
N ALA A 121 3.06 -4.62 8.34
CA ALA A 121 2.81 -5.68 9.31
C ALA A 121 2.60 -5.17 10.75
N PHE A 122 3.13 -3.99 11.10
CA PHE A 122 2.89 -3.42 12.43
C PHE A 122 1.42 -3.01 12.58
N LEU A 123 0.87 -2.32 11.59
CA LEU A 123 -0.53 -1.92 11.60
C LEU A 123 -1.46 -3.14 11.56
N ASP A 124 -1.19 -4.10 10.67
CA ASP A 124 -2.00 -5.31 10.53
C ASP A 124 -2.06 -6.12 11.82
N ARG A 125 -0.91 -6.33 12.48
CA ARG A 125 -0.86 -7.08 13.75
C ARG A 125 -1.64 -6.38 14.86
N ALA A 126 -1.64 -5.05 14.87
CA ALA A 126 -2.38 -4.27 15.86
C ALA A 126 -3.90 -4.24 15.59
N THR A 127 -4.30 -4.22 14.32
CA THR A 127 -5.70 -3.94 13.92
C THR A 127 -6.50 -5.19 13.56
N HIS A 128 -5.87 -6.24 13.03
CA HIS A 128 -6.56 -7.45 12.61
C HIS A 128 -7.37 -8.15 13.71
N PRO A 129 -6.89 -8.28 14.96
CA PRO A 129 -7.72 -8.87 16.02
C PRO A 129 -9.06 -8.15 16.20
N TYR A 130 -9.05 -6.82 16.13
CA TYR A 130 -10.26 -6.00 16.22
C TYR A 130 -11.14 -6.16 14.97
N ILE A 131 -10.55 -6.06 13.78
CA ILE A 131 -11.28 -6.19 12.50
C ILE A 131 -11.98 -7.54 12.40
N VAL A 132 -11.25 -8.64 12.65
CA VAL A 132 -11.79 -10.00 12.60
C VAL A 132 -12.89 -10.19 13.63
N ASN A 133 -12.70 -9.68 14.86
CA ASN A 133 -13.71 -9.77 15.90
C ASN A 133 -15.02 -9.07 15.51
N ARG A 134 -14.94 -7.89 14.89
CA ARG A 134 -16.10 -7.06 14.56
C ARG A 134 -16.75 -7.38 13.21
N ALA A 135 -15.97 -7.83 12.23
CA ALA A 135 -16.48 -8.20 10.91
C ALA A 135 -17.06 -9.62 10.86
N GLY A 136 -16.75 -10.44 11.87
CA GLY A 136 -17.10 -11.86 11.91
C GLY A 136 -16.08 -12.73 11.18
N TRP A 137 -16.15 -14.03 11.44
CA TRP A 137 -15.25 -15.03 10.87
C TRP A 137 -16.04 -16.24 10.37
N VAL A 138 -15.56 -16.84 9.28
CA VAL A 138 -16.15 -18.06 8.72
C VAL A 138 -15.69 -19.25 9.55
N SER A 139 -16.63 -19.93 10.19
CA SER A 139 -16.38 -21.18 10.90
C SER A 139 -16.90 -22.36 10.09
N PRO A 140 -16.05 -23.36 9.75
CA PRO A 140 -16.48 -24.57 9.05
C PRO A 140 -17.59 -25.34 9.78
N ALA A 141 -17.62 -25.26 11.12
CA ALA A 141 -18.65 -25.90 11.94
C ALA A 141 -20.00 -25.16 11.93
N ARG A 142 -20.07 -23.95 11.34
CA ARG A 142 -21.24 -23.08 11.36
C ARG A 142 -21.49 -22.50 9.96
N PRO A 143 -22.16 -23.25 9.06
CA PRO A 143 -22.34 -22.85 7.66
C PRO A 143 -22.96 -21.46 7.47
N GLU A 144 -23.81 -21.02 8.40
CA GLU A 144 -24.44 -19.69 8.39
C GLU A 144 -23.44 -18.53 8.47
N THR A 145 -22.23 -18.79 8.98
CA THR A 145 -21.15 -17.81 9.05
C THR A 145 -20.47 -17.55 7.71
N GLY A 146 -20.76 -18.36 6.68
CA GLY A 146 -20.23 -18.16 5.32
C GLY A 146 -20.52 -16.77 4.74
N ARG A 147 -21.63 -16.14 5.16
CA ARG A 147 -21.99 -14.75 4.78
C ARG A 147 -20.96 -13.70 5.21
N TYR A 148 -20.13 -13.99 6.21
CA TYR A 148 -19.12 -13.07 6.73
C TYR A 148 -17.78 -13.12 5.98
N ALA A 149 -17.61 -14.03 5.02
CA ALA A 149 -16.34 -14.28 4.34
C ALA A 149 -15.65 -13.02 3.77
N ARG A 150 -16.44 -12.02 3.37
CA ARG A 150 -15.96 -10.76 2.78
C ARG A 150 -16.24 -9.53 3.63
N CYS A 151 -16.81 -9.69 4.82
CA CYS A 151 -17.17 -8.56 5.68
C CYS A 151 -15.92 -7.83 6.21
N HIS A 152 -14.80 -8.53 6.41
CA HIS A 152 -13.56 -7.89 6.89
C HIS A 152 -13.05 -6.83 5.88
N ALA A 153 -12.99 -7.18 4.59
CA ALA A 153 -12.57 -6.28 3.52
C ALA A 153 -13.45 -5.02 3.44
N PHE A 154 -14.75 -5.16 3.71
CA PHE A 154 -15.67 -4.03 3.76
C PHE A 154 -15.47 -3.19 5.02
N PHE A 155 -15.31 -3.83 6.18
CA PHE A 155 -15.10 -3.15 7.46
C PHE A 155 -13.80 -2.35 7.49
N GLU A 156 -12.77 -2.85 6.82
CA GLU A 156 -11.49 -2.17 6.66
C GLU A 156 -11.61 -0.85 5.88
N ARG A 157 -12.48 -0.82 4.85
CA ARG A 157 -12.80 0.42 4.13
C ARG A 157 -13.56 1.42 4.98
N ILE A 158 -14.45 0.95 5.86
CA ILE A 158 -15.12 1.81 6.82
C ILE A 158 -14.09 2.44 7.76
N ILE A 159 -13.19 1.63 8.31
CA ILE A 159 -12.12 2.10 9.19
C ILE A 159 -11.27 3.16 8.49
N ASP A 160 -10.87 2.93 7.25
CA ASP A 160 -10.11 3.91 6.46
C ASP A 160 -10.75 5.29 6.39
N VAL A 161 -12.03 5.33 6.00
CA VAL A 161 -12.77 6.60 5.89
C VAL A 161 -12.90 7.27 7.26
N LEU A 162 -13.19 6.50 8.31
CA LEU A 162 -13.30 7.02 9.66
C LEU A 162 -11.95 7.54 10.18
N MET A 163 -10.86 6.83 9.93
CA MET A 163 -9.53 7.22 10.38
C MET A 163 -8.98 8.42 9.60
N LEU A 164 -9.26 8.53 8.30
CA LEU A 164 -8.93 9.74 7.54
C LEU A 164 -9.64 10.96 8.11
N ARG A 165 -10.94 10.83 8.42
CA ARG A 165 -11.70 11.90 9.06
C ARG A 165 -11.18 12.24 10.44
N TYR A 166 -10.93 11.23 11.26
CA TYR A 166 -10.50 11.41 12.64
C TYR A 166 -9.09 12.00 12.74
N LEU A 167 -8.13 11.48 11.96
CA LEU A 167 -6.71 11.86 12.04
C LEU A 167 -6.35 13.09 11.21
N ARG A 168 -7.11 13.39 10.14
CA ARG A 168 -6.78 14.49 9.21
C ARG A 168 -7.91 15.51 9.05
N GLY A 169 -9.10 15.28 9.63
CA GLY A 169 -10.25 16.17 9.45
C GLY A 169 -10.80 16.18 8.02
N ARG A 170 -10.49 15.15 7.22
CA ARG A 170 -10.80 15.12 5.78
C ARG A 170 -11.84 14.06 5.43
N GLY A 171 -12.64 14.33 4.40
CA GLY A 171 -13.53 13.35 3.77
C GLY A 171 -12.78 12.40 2.83
N GLN A 172 -13.38 11.25 2.52
CA GLN A 172 -12.81 10.26 1.60
C GLN A 172 -12.65 10.76 0.16
N ASP A 173 -13.43 11.76 -0.23
CA ASP A 173 -13.35 12.46 -1.51
C ASP A 173 -12.04 13.25 -1.67
N SER A 174 -11.37 13.59 -0.57
CA SER A 174 -10.05 14.22 -0.59
C SER A 174 -8.90 13.23 -0.88
N TRP A 175 -9.15 11.93 -0.80
CA TRP A 175 -8.12 10.91 -0.99
C TRP A 175 -7.93 10.59 -2.48
N ASP A 176 -6.84 11.10 -3.06
CA ASP A 176 -6.49 10.82 -4.45
C ASP A 176 -5.69 9.52 -4.59
N GLN A 177 -6.41 8.40 -4.54
CA GLN A 177 -5.82 7.07 -4.67
C GLN A 177 -5.13 6.85 -6.02
N GLU A 178 -5.58 7.53 -7.07
CA GLU A 178 -4.95 7.39 -8.37
C GLU A 178 -3.55 8.01 -8.37
N ALA A 179 -3.42 9.22 -7.84
CA ALA A 179 -2.13 9.89 -7.73
C ALA A 179 -1.17 9.15 -6.78
N LEU A 180 -1.69 8.65 -5.66
CA LEU A 180 -0.87 8.05 -4.60
C LEU A 180 -0.52 6.58 -4.83
N LEU A 181 -1.36 5.81 -5.52
CA LEU A 181 -1.18 4.36 -5.67
C LEU A 181 -1.22 3.89 -7.12
N ALA A 182 -2.25 4.29 -7.88
CA ALA A 182 -2.42 3.75 -9.24
C ALA A 182 -1.28 4.16 -10.18
N ARG A 183 -0.97 5.46 -10.27
CA ARG A 183 0.13 5.96 -11.13
C ARG A 183 1.49 5.39 -10.72
N PRO A 184 1.86 5.38 -9.42
CA PRO A 184 3.07 4.68 -8.97
C PRO A 184 3.12 3.21 -9.34
N CYS A 185 2.01 2.48 -9.27
CA CYS A 185 1.97 1.10 -9.72
C CYS A 185 2.31 0.95 -11.20
N GLY A 186 1.69 1.76 -12.05
CA GLY A 186 1.94 1.75 -13.50
C GLY A 186 3.32 2.27 -13.89
N ALA A 187 3.93 3.11 -13.04
CA ALA A 187 5.25 3.70 -13.24
C ALA A 187 6.38 2.96 -12.49
N ALA A 188 6.10 1.82 -11.87
CA ALA A 188 7.08 1.09 -11.08
C ALA A 188 8.32 0.72 -11.91
N SER A 189 9.50 1.14 -11.46
CA SER A 189 10.75 0.96 -12.20
C SER A 189 11.16 -0.51 -12.26
N GLY A 190 11.92 -0.86 -13.30
CA GLY A 190 12.55 -2.19 -13.39
C GLY A 190 13.44 -2.50 -12.19
N ASP A 191 14.07 -1.48 -11.61
CA ASP A 191 14.91 -1.58 -10.42
C ASP A 191 14.09 -1.93 -9.18
N LEU A 192 12.94 -1.27 -8.97
CA LEU A 192 12.03 -1.61 -7.87
C LEU A 192 11.50 -3.05 -7.98
N ILE A 193 11.13 -3.47 -9.20
CA ILE A 193 10.68 -4.85 -9.46
C ILE A 193 11.81 -5.85 -9.16
N ASN A 194 13.04 -5.56 -9.60
CA ASN A 194 14.19 -6.43 -9.38
C ASN A 194 14.61 -6.47 -7.89
N LEU A 195 14.50 -5.33 -7.20
CA LEU A 195 14.71 -5.21 -5.77
C LEU A 195 13.76 -6.13 -5.00
N LEU A 196 12.45 -6.07 -5.30
CA LEU A 196 11.44 -6.95 -4.70
C LEU A 196 11.69 -8.42 -5.00
N LYS A 197 12.00 -8.75 -6.27
CA LYS A 197 12.35 -10.11 -6.70
C LYS A 197 13.51 -10.66 -5.87
N THR A 198 14.60 -9.90 -5.77
CA THR A 198 15.81 -10.31 -5.05
C THR A 198 15.53 -10.49 -3.56
N ALA A 199 14.77 -9.58 -2.94
CA ALA A 199 14.35 -9.69 -1.56
C ALA A 199 13.45 -10.93 -1.32
N LEU A 200 12.54 -11.22 -2.24
CA LEU A 200 11.68 -12.41 -2.18
C LEU A 200 12.47 -13.72 -2.31
N VAL A 201 13.44 -13.78 -3.23
CA VAL A 201 14.32 -14.95 -3.37
C VAL A 201 15.13 -15.16 -2.09
N ALA A 202 15.65 -14.08 -1.49
CA ALA A 202 16.40 -14.16 -0.25
C ALA A 202 15.55 -14.61 0.94
N ALA A 203 14.31 -14.13 1.06
CA ALA A 203 13.42 -14.48 2.15
C ALA A 203 12.76 -15.86 1.99
N TYR A 204 12.52 -16.30 0.74
CA TYR A 204 11.79 -17.53 0.43
C TYR A 204 12.50 -18.38 -0.64
N PRO A 205 13.75 -18.83 -0.40
CA PRO A 205 14.59 -19.45 -1.44
C PRO A 205 13.95 -20.68 -2.09
N LYS A 206 13.23 -21.51 -1.32
CA LYS A 206 12.55 -22.70 -1.87
C LYS A 206 11.40 -22.34 -2.81
N ARG A 207 10.58 -21.34 -2.46
CA ARG A 207 9.37 -20.98 -3.25
C ARG A 207 9.69 -19.98 -4.34
N ALA A 208 10.34 -18.88 -3.99
CA ALA A 208 10.66 -17.77 -4.90
C ALA A 208 11.89 -18.09 -5.76
N GLY A 209 12.92 -18.73 -5.18
CA GLY A 209 14.15 -19.09 -5.92
C GLY A 209 13.96 -20.15 -7.01
N SER A 210 12.90 -20.95 -6.92
CA SER A 210 12.52 -21.93 -7.96
C SER A 210 11.48 -21.40 -8.96
N ASP A 211 10.93 -20.20 -8.75
CA ASP A 211 9.88 -19.64 -9.59
C ASP A 211 10.47 -18.87 -10.77
N GLN A 212 10.61 -19.56 -11.89
CA GLN A 212 11.10 -19.00 -13.15
C GLN A 212 10.27 -17.81 -13.66
N ARG A 213 9.02 -17.66 -13.20
CA ARG A 213 8.12 -16.57 -13.60
C ARG A 213 7.93 -15.51 -12.52
N LEU A 214 8.72 -15.54 -11.44
CA LEU A 214 8.59 -14.62 -10.30
C LEU A 214 8.56 -13.15 -10.74
N GLN A 215 9.50 -12.74 -11.60
CA GLN A 215 9.57 -11.37 -12.09
C GLN A 215 8.28 -10.96 -12.81
N GLN A 216 7.77 -11.82 -13.70
CA GLN A 216 6.51 -11.57 -14.41
C GLN A 216 5.32 -11.51 -13.45
N ARG A 217 5.29 -12.35 -12.41
CA ARG A 217 4.22 -12.31 -11.38
C ARG A 217 4.24 -10.99 -10.63
N ILE A 218 5.42 -10.50 -10.25
CA ILE A 218 5.56 -9.19 -9.58
C ILE A 218 5.07 -8.09 -10.52
N GLN A 219 5.53 -8.05 -11.77
CA GLN A 219 5.06 -7.07 -12.77
C GLN A 219 3.54 -7.11 -12.95
N ASN A 220 2.95 -8.31 -13.03
CA ASN A 220 1.51 -8.48 -13.12
C ASN A 220 0.78 -7.98 -11.87
N ALA A 221 1.37 -8.15 -10.67
CA ALA A 221 0.79 -7.62 -9.44
C ALA A 221 0.73 -6.08 -9.47
N PHE A 222 1.80 -5.41 -9.89
CA PHE A 222 1.80 -3.96 -10.06
C PHE A 222 0.77 -3.51 -11.10
N LYS A 223 0.73 -4.16 -12.27
CA LYS A 223 -0.23 -3.85 -13.35
C LYS A 223 -1.68 -4.02 -12.92
N ASP A 224 -2.01 -5.14 -12.26
CA ASP A 224 -3.38 -5.38 -11.82
C ASP A 224 -3.76 -4.46 -10.64
N ALA A 225 -2.81 -4.16 -9.75
CA ALA A 225 -3.01 -3.19 -8.66
C ALA A 225 -3.25 -1.77 -9.18
N GLU A 226 -2.55 -1.33 -10.24
CA GLU A 226 -2.85 -0.06 -10.90
C GLU A 226 -4.33 0.03 -11.30
N GLY A 227 -4.82 -1.00 -12.01
CA GLY A 227 -6.22 -1.06 -12.43
C GLY A 227 -7.19 -1.04 -11.25
N PHE A 228 -6.90 -1.84 -10.22
CA PHE A 228 -7.69 -1.88 -9.00
C PHE A 228 -7.74 -0.51 -8.30
N TYR A 229 -6.59 0.13 -8.08
CA TYR A 229 -6.50 1.40 -7.36
C TYR A 229 -7.18 2.53 -8.14
N ARG A 230 -7.06 2.54 -9.47
CA ARG A 230 -7.75 3.50 -10.33
C ARG A 230 -9.28 3.35 -10.22
N ASN A 231 -9.78 2.12 -10.28
CA ASN A 231 -11.22 1.83 -10.28
C ASN A 231 -11.88 2.01 -8.91
N THR A 232 -11.09 1.93 -7.83
CA THR A 232 -11.58 2.07 -6.45
C THR A 232 -11.26 3.41 -5.82
N ASN A 233 -10.79 4.40 -6.60
CA ASN A 233 -10.44 5.72 -6.09
C ASN A 233 -11.65 6.42 -5.44
N PRO A 234 -11.65 6.68 -4.11
CA PRO A 234 -12.79 7.28 -3.42
C PRO A 234 -13.05 8.72 -3.88
N ARG A 235 -12.05 9.46 -4.37
CA ARG A 235 -12.28 10.79 -4.99
C ARG A 235 -13.22 10.74 -6.20
N LYS A 236 -13.27 9.61 -6.91
CA LYS A 236 -14.12 9.39 -8.10
C LYS A 236 -15.38 8.58 -7.79
N THR A 237 -15.31 7.68 -6.81
CA THR A 237 -16.39 6.76 -6.48
C THR A 237 -17.24 7.22 -5.30
N SER A 238 -16.79 8.22 -4.52
CA SER A 238 -17.61 8.82 -3.47
C SER A 238 -18.84 9.46 -4.11
N PHE A 239 -20.01 8.97 -3.72
CA PHE A 239 -21.32 9.44 -4.15
C PHE A 239 -21.65 10.91 -3.75
N ASN A 240 -20.67 11.64 -3.19
CA ASN A 240 -20.73 13.04 -2.76
C ASN A 240 -20.54 14.06 -3.90
N LEU A 241 -20.21 13.61 -5.12
CA LEU A 241 -20.42 14.45 -6.29
C LEU A 241 -21.93 14.63 -6.42
N ARG A 242 -22.47 15.78 -5.95
CA ARG A 242 -23.78 16.26 -6.38
C ARG A 242 -23.76 16.21 -7.89
N LEU A 243 -24.41 15.22 -8.47
CA LEU A 243 -24.59 15.20 -9.90
C LEU A 243 -25.48 16.40 -10.22
N ARG A 244 -25.01 17.26 -11.11
CA ARG A 244 -25.93 18.08 -11.90
C ARG A 244 -26.54 17.15 -12.95
N ASP A 245 -27.30 16.17 -12.50
CA ASP A 245 -28.12 15.33 -13.36
C ASP A 245 -29.59 15.72 -13.20
N GLU A 246 -30.40 15.35 -14.18
CA GLU A 246 -31.84 15.63 -14.21
C GLU A 246 -32.64 14.67 -13.29
N CYS A 247 -31.97 13.97 -12.37
CA CYS A 247 -32.60 12.99 -11.50
C CYS A 247 -33.31 13.67 -10.32
N VAL A 248 -34.48 13.13 -9.95
CA VAL A 248 -35.24 13.55 -8.77
C VAL A 248 -34.74 12.74 -7.56
N TYR A 249 -34.31 13.46 -6.52
CA TYR A 249 -33.74 12.89 -5.31
C TYR A 249 -34.75 12.90 -4.14
N PHE A 250 -34.81 11.83 -3.35
CA PHE A 250 -35.75 11.66 -2.23
C PHE A 250 -35.47 12.57 -1.00
N ARG A 251 -34.34 13.28 -0.94
CA ARG A 251 -33.95 14.15 0.19
C ARG A 251 -33.27 15.42 -0.32
N ASP A 252 -33.26 16.47 0.51
CA ASP A 252 -32.53 17.74 0.26
C ASP A 252 -31.01 17.57 0.07
N HIS A 253 -30.49 16.37 0.34
CA HIS A 253 -29.13 15.96 0.04
C HIS A 253 -29.11 15.21 -1.30
N GLN A 254 -28.70 15.92 -2.36
CA GLN A 254 -28.47 15.39 -3.70
C GLN A 254 -27.23 14.46 -3.73
N ASP A 255 -27.30 13.32 -3.06
CA ASP A 255 -26.33 12.24 -3.20
C ASP A 255 -26.96 11.07 -3.95
N ARG A 256 -26.13 10.28 -4.65
CA ARG A 256 -26.60 9.13 -5.45
C ARG A 256 -27.30 8.03 -4.63
N SER A 257 -27.30 8.10 -3.29
CA SER A 257 -28.02 7.15 -2.45
C SER A 257 -29.52 7.43 -2.35
N SER A 258 -29.97 8.54 -2.95
CA SER A 258 -31.35 9.01 -2.92
C SER A 258 -32.00 9.14 -4.30
N VAL A 259 -31.43 8.51 -5.34
CA VAL A 259 -32.00 8.48 -6.70
C VAL A 259 -33.26 7.62 -6.72
N ALA A 260 -34.39 8.22 -7.10
CA ALA A 260 -35.57 7.47 -7.50
C ALA A 260 -35.30 6.85 -8.89
N LEU A 261 -35.35 5.52 -8.98
CA LEU A 261 -35.49 4.86 -10.28
C LEU A 261 -36.90 5.20 -10.79
N VAL A 262 -36.98 5.95 -11.88
CA VAL A 262 -38.21 6.13 -12.67
C VAL A 262 -38.31 4.97 -13.65
#